data_AF-A0A5E5PBH2-F1
#
_entry.id   AF-A0A5E5PBH2-F1
#
_cell.length_a   1.000
_cell.length_b   1.000
_cell.length_c   1.000
_cell.angle_alpha   90.00
_cell.angle_beta   90.00
_cell.angle_gamma   90.00
#
_symmetry.space_group_name_H-M   'P 1'
#
loop_
_entity.id
_entity.type
_entity.pdbx_description
1 polymer ?
#
loop_
_entity_poly.entity_id
_entity_poly.type
_entity_poly.pdbx_seq_one_letter_code
_entity_poly.pdbx_strand_id
1 'polypeptide(L)'
;METCLATKTYAPSKLNHMRPYRLFGIEDGRGEEVKFYMPPADGAGCLTAFESVVLLKLVRVVNPNFLFEFGTFDGRTTRLILEDLQDNGSGEPRIYTLDLPGTDGVHFQGDDKKLAEKAILSTRKYTYSEKSSLVKQIFQDSMSLDPSLYEKKIRIHLR
;
A
#
# COMPACT_ATOMS: atom_id res chain seq x y z
N MET A 1 32.83 -26.10 -18.59
CA MET A 1 31.76 -25.09 -18.48
C MET A 1 30.66 -25.69 -17.62
N GLU A 2 30.71 -25.45 -16.31
CA GLU A 2 29.69 -25.92 -15.37
C GLU A 2 28.53 -24.94 -15.35
N THR A 3 27.34 -25.43 -15.68
CA THR A 3 26.09 -24.69 -15.63
C THR A 3 25.64 -24.54 -14.18
N CYS A 4 25.52 -23.29 -13.72
CA CYS A 4 24.88 -22.92 -12.46
C CYS A 4 23.40 -23.37 -12.48
N LEU A 5 23.12 -24.48 -11.82
CA LEU A 5 21.75 -24.93 -11.55
C LEU A 5 21.19 -24.01 -10.46
N ALA A 6 20.34 -23.08 -10.86
CA ALA A 6 19.52 -22.30 -9.93
C ALA A 6 18.62 -23.27 -9.14
N THR A 7 19.08 -23.69 -7.96
CA THR A 7 18.27 -24.45 -7.00
C THR A 7 17.12 -23.56 -6.55
N LYS A 8 15.89 -23.95 -6.89
CA LYS A 8 14.65 -23.33 -6.41
C LYS A 8 14.59 -23.39 -4.88
N THR A 9 15.08 -22.36 -4.21
CA THR A 9 14.99 -22.17 -2.75
C THR A 9 13.75 -21.37 -2.38
N TYR A 10 12.57 -21.81 -2.81
CA TYR A 10 11.32 -21.30 -2.25
C TYR A 10 10.63 -22.42 -1.48
N ALA A 11 10.56 -22.27 -0.17
CA ALA A 11 9.74 -23.12 0.68
C ALA A 11 8.28 -23.07 0.18
N PRO A 12 7.56 -24.20 0.15
CA PRO A 12 6.16 -24.20 -0.26
C PRO A 12 5.36 -23.27 0.66
N SER A 13 4.90 -22.14 0.10
CA SER A 13 4.13 -21.18 0.88
C SER A 13 2.78 -21.81 1.22
N LYS A 14 2.40 -21.82 2.51
CA LYS A 14 1.04 -22.15 2.96
C LYS A 14 0.05 -20.98 2.68
N LEU A 15 0.29 -20.18 1.64
CA LEU A 15 -0.60 -19.07 1.32
C LEU A 15 -1.92 -19.63 0.81
N ASN A 16 -3.01 -19.29 1.51
CA ASN A 16 -4.36 -19.65 1.09
C ASN A 16 -4.66 -18.93 -0.24
N HIS A 17 -4.61 -19.66 -1.34
CA HIS A 17 -4.90 -19.09 -2.65
C HIS A 17 -6.39 -18.73 -2.75
N MET A 18 -6.69 -17.43 -2.70
CA MET A 18 -8.04 -16.91 -2.83
C MET A 18 -8.28 -16.38 -4.24
N ARG A 19 -9.29 -16.92 -4.93
CA ARG A 19 -9.71 -16.39 -6.23
C ARG A 19 -10.47 -15.08 -6.02
N PRO A 20 -10.29 -14.05 -6.87
CA PRO A 20 -10.93 -12.74 -6.67
C PRO A 20 -12.45 -12.78 -6.50
N TYR A 21 -13.16 -13.62 -7.26
CA TYR A 21 -14.63 -13.73 -7.11
C TYR A 21 -15.05 -14.21 -5.71
N ARG A 22 -14.21 -15.01 -5.02
CA ARG A 22 -14.49 -15.44 -3.64
C ARG A 22 -14.37 -14.27 -2.67
N LEU A 23 -13.40 -13.38 -2.88
CA LEU A 23 -13.27 -12.14 -2.10
C LEU A 23 -14.48 -11.23 -2.32
N PHE A 24 -14.92 -11.06 -3.57
CA PHE A 24 -16.07 -10.21 -3.88
C PHE A 24 -17.39 -10.75 -3.34
N GLY A 25 -17.51 -12.07 -3.14
CA GLY A 25 -18.69 -12.71 -2.53
C GLY A 25 -18.76 -12.61 -1.00
N ILE A 26 -17.74 -12.05 -0.32
CA ILE A 26 -17.78 -11.89 1.14
C ILE A 26 -18.67 -10.70 1.49
N GLU A 27 -19.70 -10.91 2.30
CA GLU A 27 -20.51 -9.82 2.85
C GLU A 27 -19.68 -8.97 3.83
N ASP A 28 -19.77 -7.64 3.71
CA ASP A 28 -19.02 -6.70 4.56
C ASP A 28 -19.93 -5.79 5.41
N GLY A 29 -21.26 -5.95 5.32
CA GLY A 29 -22.24 -5.18 6.08
C GLY A 29 -22.28 -3.68 5.74
N ARG A 30 -21.62 -3.24 4.67
CA ARG A 30 -21.53 -1.83 4.26
C ARG A 30 -22.39 -1.58 3.02
N GLY A 31 -22.86 -0.35 2.85
CA GLY A 31 -23.63 0.07 1.68
C GLY A 31 -22.86 0.00 0.36
N GLU A 32 -23.56 0.05 -0.77
CA GLU A 32 -22.98 -0.13 -2.11
C GLU A 32 -22.05 1.03 -2.54
N GLU A 33 -22.20 2.20 -1.92
CA GLU A 33 -21.44 3.39 -2.28
C GLU A 33 -19.95 3.23 -1.92
N VAL A 34 -19.10 3.51 -2.91
CA VAL A 34 -17.65 3.58 -2.78
C VAL A 34 -17.17 4.75 -3.63
N LYS A 35 -16.29 5.57 -3.05
CA LYS A 35 -15.59 6.60 -3.81
C LYS A 35 -14.42 5.98 -4.55
N PHE A 36 -14.48 6.00 -5.87
CA PHE A 36 -13.48 5.39 -6.73
C PHE A 36 -12.79 6.47 -7.58
N TYR A 37 -11.46 6.38 -7.69
CA TYR A 37 -10.66 7.27 -8.54
C TYR A 37 -10.09 6.46 -9.69
N MET A 38 -10.34 6.92 -10.91
CA MET A 38 -9.84 6.24 -12.10
C MET A 38 -8.30 6.28 -12.12
N PRO A 39 -7.62 5.12 -12.25
CA PRO A 39 -6.19 5.09 -12.47
C PRO A 39 -5.78 5.86 -13.73
N PRO A 40 -4.59 6.47 -13.74
CA PRO A 40 -4.10 7.17 -14.92
C PRO A 40 -3.82 6.18 -16.05
N ALA A 41 -4.01 6.63 -17.29
CA ALA A 41 -3.87 5.80 -18.49
C ALA A 41 -2.44 5.29 -18.73
N ASP A 42 -1.43 5.98 -18.19
CA ASP A 42 -0.02 5.55 -18.28
C ASP A 42 0.30 4.35 -17.38
N GLY A 43 -0.58 4.01 -16.42
CA GLY A 43 -0.43 2.88 -15.49
C GLY A 43 0.79 2.95 -14.58
N ALA A 44 1.57 4.03 -14.67
CA ALA A 44 2.92 4.09 -14.14
C ALA A 44 2.89 4.29 -12.62
N GLY A 45 3.35 3.27 -11.88
CA GLY A 45 3.45 3.31 -10.41
C GLY A 45 2.10 3.31 -9.68
N CYS A 46 1.00 2.99 -10.36
CA CYS A 46 -0.35 3.03 -9.80
C CYS A 46 -1.04 1.66 -9.88
N LEU A 47 -2.03 1.43 -9.02
CA LEU A 47 -2.92 0.28 -9.13
C LEU A 47 -3.78 0.39 -10.40
N THR A 48 -3.99 -0.74 -11.05
CA THR A 48 -5.04 -0.89 -12.06
C THR A 48 -6.43 -0.74 -11.43
N ALA A 49 -7.46 -0.60 -12.28
CA ALA A 49 -8.83 -0.49 -11.78
C ALA A 49 -9.26 -1.77 -11.04
N PHE A 50 -8.84 -2.93 -11.52
CA PHE A 50 -9.12 -4.21 -10.90
C PHE A 50 -8.43 -4.35 -9.53
N GLU A 51 -7.14 -4.05 -9.44
CA GLU A 51 -6.40 -4.07 -8.17
C GLU A 51 -6.99 -3.09 -7.16
N SER A 52 -7.44 -1.92 -7.63
CA SER A 52 -8.12 -0.92 -6.80
C SER A 52 -9.41 -1.48 -6.18
N VAL A 53 -10.23 -2.18 -6.97
CA VAL A 53 -11.48 -2.81 -6.48
C VAL A 53 -11.19 -3.97 -5.53
N VAL A 54 -10.17 -4.78 -5.82
CA VAL A 54 -9.70 -5.86 -4.92
C VAL A 54 -9.26 -5.28 -3.58
N LEU A 55 -8.44 -4.22 -3.60
CA LEU A 55 -7.93 -3.56 -2.40
C LEU A 55 -9.07 -2.96 -1.57
N LEU A 56 -10.00 -2.23 -2.20
CA LEU A 56 -11.19 -1.70 -1.53
C LEU A 56 -11.98 -2.81 -0.85
N LYS A 57 -12.21 -3.93 -1.54
CA LYS A 57 -12.94 -5.05 -0.94
C LYS A 57 -12.19 -5.65 0.25
N LEU A 58 -10.87 -5.79 0.17
CA LEU A 58 -10.04 -6.25 1.30
C LEU A 58 -10.15 -5.30 2.50
N VAL A 59 -10.05 -3.99 2.29
CA VAL A 59 -10.21 -2.98 3.35
C VAL A 59 -11.57 -3.10 4.02
N ARG A 60 -12.64 -3.29 3.24
CA ARG A 60 -14.01 -3.44 3.77
C ARG A 60 -14.19 -4.71 4.59
N VAL A 61 -13.74 -5.85 4.05
CA VAL A 61 -13.91 -7.16 4.70
C VAL A 61 -13.05 -7.25 5.97
N VAL A 62 -11.82 -6.73 5.93
CA VAL A 62 -10.91 -6.77 7.09
C VAL A 62 -11.28 -5.71 8.12
N ASN A 63 -11.84 -4.57 7.69
CA ASN A 63 -12.11 -3.38 8.49
C ASN A 63 -10.92 -3.04 9.43
N PRO A 64 -9.72 -2.80 8.87
CA PRO A 64 -8.49 -2.73 9.65
C PRO A 64 -8.45 -1.50 10.56
N ASN A 65 -8.00 -1.69 11.81
CA ASN A 65 -7.75 -0.57 12.72
C ASN A 65 -6.60 0.33 12.23
N PHE A 66 -5.56 -0.27 11.66
CA PHE A 66 -4.37 0.42 11.14
C PHE A 66 -3.92 -0.23 9.83
N LEU A 67 -3.39 0.57 8.92
CA LEU A 67 -2.77 0.13 7.66
C LEU A 67 -1.34 0.66 7.58
N PHE A 68 -0.47 -0.13 6.98
CA PHE A 68 0.88 0.30 6.62
C PHE A 68 1.10 0.06 5.12
N GLU A 69 1.57 1.07 4.42
CA GLU A 69 1.85 1.06 2.99
C GLU A 69 3.34 1.30 2.75
N PHE A 70 3.98 0.41 1.99
CA PHE A 70 5.36 0.58 1.54
C PHE A 70 5.34 1.11 0.11
N GLY A 71 5.99 2.25 -0.12
CA GLY A 71 5.99 2.95 -1.39
C GLY A 71 4.70 3.74 -1.60
N THR A 72 4.67 4.99 -1.13
CA THR A 72 3.49 5.85 -1.29
C THR A 72 3.31 6.38 -2.72
N PHE A 73 4.41 6.51 -3.48
CA PHE A 73 4.43 7.14 -4.80
C PHE A 73 3.72 8.52 -4.78
N ASP A 74 2.71 8.77 -5.60
CA ASP A 74 1.92 10.00 -5.60
C ASP A 74 0.72 9.94 -4.63
N GLY A 75 0.54 8.87 -3.86
CA GLY A 75 -0.47 8.75 -2.80
C GLY A 75 -1.88 8.42 -3.27
N ARG A 76 -2.08 7.95 -4.50
CA ARG A 76 -3.41 7.52 -5.01
C ARG A 76 -3.97 6.31 -4.29
N THR A 77 -3.14 5.30 -4.04
CA THR A 77 -3.53 4.09 -3.29
C THR A 77 -3.95 4.46 -1.88
N THR A 78 -3.11 5.22 -1.17
CA THR A 78 -3.44 5.80 0.13
C THR A 78 -4.76 6.55 0.11
N ARG A 79 -5.00 7.39 -0.92
CA ARG A 79 -6.25 8.14 -1.05
C ARG A 79 -7.46 7.22 -1.23
N LEU A 80 -7.34 6.20 -2.07
CA LEU A 80 -8.41 5.24 -2.30
C LEU A 80 -8.82 4.54 -1.00
N ILE A 81 -7.84 4.05 -0.23
CA ILE A 81 -8.06 3.42 1.08
C ILE A 81 -8.70 4.42 2.04
N LEU A 82 -8.17 5.64 2.10
CA LEU A 82 -8.57 6.67 3.06
C LEU A 82 -10.05 7.06 2.93
N GLU A 83 -10.57 7.17 1.71
CA GLU A 83 -11.97 7.53 1.50
C GLU A 83 -12.91 6.43 2.01
N ASP A 84 -12.54 5.17 1.84
CA ASP A 84 -13.36 4.03 2.24
C ASP A 84 -13.10 3.58 3.69
N LEU A 85 -12.07 4.10 4.38
CA LEU A 85 -11.79 3.77 5.77
C LEU A 85 -12.93 4.27 6.69
N GLN A 86 -13.54 3.34 7.42
CA GLN A 86 -14.53 3.62 8.47
C GLN A 86 -13.86 4.26 9.67
N ASP A 87 -14.53 5.16 10.39
CA ASP A 87 -14.01 5.71 11.63
C ASP A 87 -13.95 4.62 12.72
N ASN A 88 -12.92 4.66 13.57
CA ASN A 88 -12.78 3.80 14.74
C ASN A 88 -12.75 4.59 16.05
N GLY A 89 -13.01 5.91 16.00
CA GLY A 89 -13.11 6.79 17.17
C GLY A 89 -11.77 7.11 17.84
N SER A 90 -10.64 6.69 17.27
CA SER A 90 -9.33 6.89 17.91
C SER A 90 -8.80 8.32 17.80
N GLY A 91 -9.20 9.08 16.77
CA GLY A 91 -8.64 10.40 16.46
C GLY A 91 -7.16 10.40 16.05
N GLU A 92 -6.54 9.23 15.97
CA GLU A 92 -5.12 9.02 15.68
C GLU A 92 -4.89 8.72 14.18
N PRO A 93 -3.66 8.91 13.66
CA PRO A 93 -3.31 8.41 12.34
C PRO A 93 -3.50 6.91 12.25
N ARG A 94 -4.14 6.48 11.16
CA ARG A 94 -4.51 5.09 10.89
C ARG A 94 -3.81 4.48 9.68
N ILE A 95 -3.41 5.31 8.73
CA ILE A 95 -2.63 4.87 7.57
C ILE A 95 -1.22 5.42 7.75
N TYR A 96 -0.25 4.51 7.83
CA TYR A 96 1.16 4.83 7.90
C TYR A 96 1.75 4.51 6.56
N THR A 97 2.35 5.50 5.91
CA THR A 97 2.97 5.31 4.61
C THR A 97 4.47 5.47 4.75
N LEU A 98 5.24 4.62 4.10
CA LEU A 98 6.70 4.66 4.10
C LEU A 98 7.19 4.88 2.68
N ASP A 99 8.01 5.90 2.50
CA ASP A 99 8.61 6.21 1.20
C ASP A 99 10.05 6.71 1.41
N LEU A 100 10.84 6.69 0.34
CA LEU A 100 12.21 7.18 0.40
C LEU A 100 12.21 8.71 0.57
N PRO A 101 13.14 9.26 1.38
CA PRO A 101 13.28 10.71 1.54
C PRO A 101 13.80 11.40 0.26
N GLY A 102 14.44 10.64 -0.62
CA GLY A 102 15.01 11.09 -1.89
C GLY A 102 15.58 9.91 -2.68
N THR A 103 16.18 10.20 -3.83
CA THR A 103 16.82 9.20 -4.70
C THR A 103 18.34 9.09 -4.50
N ASP A 104 18.93 9.94 -3.66
CA ASP A 104 20.36 9.98 -3.42
C ASP A 104 20.86 8.70 -2.73
N GLY A 105 21.92 8.09 -3.29
CA GLY A 105 22.50 6.86 -2.74
C GLY A 105 21.67 5.59 -2.95
N VAL A 106 20.54 5.68 -3.66
CA VAL A 106 19.67 4.53 -3.94
C VAL A 106 20.01 3.92 -5.31
N HIS A 107 20.21 2.60 -5.32
CA HIS A 107 20.40 1.86 -6.55
C HIS A 107 19.06 1.44 -7.13
N PHE A 108 18.63 2.13 -8.19
CA PHE A 108 17.40 1.81 -8.92
C PHE A 108 17.65 0.82 -10.07
N GLN A 109 16.66 -0.02 -10.37
CA GLN A 109 16.68 -0.93 -11.51
C GLN A 109 15.74 -0.41 -12.62
N GLY A 110 16.22 -0.36 -13.86
CA GLY A 110 15.38 0.02 -15.00
C GLY A 110 14.76 1.42 -14.88
N ASP A 111 13.44 1.50 -15.07
CA ASP A 111 12.68 2.76 -15.04
C ASP A 111 12.25 3.21 -13.63
N ASP A 112 12.61 2.46 -12.58
CA ASP A 112 12.23 2.78 -11.19
C ASP A 112 12.73 4.14 -10.74
N LYS A 113 13.91 4.57 -11.25
CA LYS A 113 14.46 5.89 -10.95
C LYS A 113 13.53 7.02 -11.42
N LYS A 114 12.99 6.90 -12.63
CA LYS A 114 12.08 7.91 -13.20
C LYS A 114 10.77 7.98 -12.40
N LEU A 115 10.28 6.83 -11.94
CA LEU A 115 9.11 6.77 -11.06
C LEU A 115 9.41 7.43 -9.71
N ALA A 116 10.53 7.13 -9.08
CA ALA A 116 10.94 7.75 -7.82
C ALA A 116 11.10 9.27 -7.95
N GLU A 117 11.73 9.76 -9.01
CA GLU A 117 11.87 11.20 -9.29
C GLU A 117 10.50 11.87 -9.51
N LYS A 118 9.60 11.23 -10.29
CA LYS A 118 8.21 11.69 -10.47
C LYS A 118 7.47 11.75 -9.14
N ALA A 119 7.67 10.77 -8.25
CA ALA A 119 7.04 10.71 -6.95
C ALA A 119 7.48 11.88 -6.06
N ILE A 120 8.79 12.18 -6.00
CA ILE A 120 9.35 13.26 -5.19
C ILE A 120 8.77 14.62 -5.59
N LEU A 121 8.59 14.84 -6.90
CA LEU A 121 8.03 16.09 -7.44
C LEU A 121 6.50 16.18 -7.33
N SER A 122 5.83 15.11 -6.93
CA SER A 122 4.37 15.04 -6.91
C SER A 122 3.76 15.42 -5.56
N THR A 123 2.73 16.26 -5.59
CA THR A 123 1.84 16.43 -4.42
C THR A 123 1.07 15.15 -4.18
N ARG A 124 1.19 14.62 -2.95
CA ARG A 124 0.50 13.40 -2.52
C ARG A 124 -1.03 13.57 -2.60
N LYS A 125 -1.72 12.72 -3.36
CA LYS A 125 -3.16 12.84 -3.65
C LYS A 125 -4.05 12.65 -2.44
N TYR A 126 -3.56 11.98 -1.39
CA TYR A 126 -4.32 11.82 -0.15
C TYR A 126 -4.50 13.13 0.62
N THR A 127 -3.67 14.15 0.39
CA THR A 127 -3.76 15.44 1.10
C THR A 127 -5.01 16.24 0.71
N TYR A 128 -5.61 15.96 -0.47
CA TYR A 128 -6.89 16.56 -0.86
C TYR A 128 -8.10 15.93 -0.15
N SER A 129 -7.89 15.09 0.87
CA SER A 129 -8.97 14.42 1.61
C SER A 129 -9.24 15.20 2.88
N GLU A 130 -10.52 15.33 3.23
CA GLU A 130 -10.92 15.84 4.54
C GLU A 130 -10.42 14.92 5.67
N LYS A 131 -10.18 13.64 5.36
CA LYS A 131 -9.60 12.65 6.28
C LYS A 131 -8.06 12.63 6.27
N SER A 132 -7.39 13.56 5.60
CA SER A 132 -5.92 13.52 5.41
C SER A 132 -5.13 13.46 6.71
N SER A 133 -5.66 13.97 7.82
CA SER A 133 -5.08 13.86 9.16
C SER A 133 -4.93 12.42 9.67
N LEU A 134 -5.68 11.46 9.10
CA LEU A 134 -5.54 10.04 9.42
C LEU A 134 -4.32 9.37 8.76
N VAL A 135 -3.58 10.10 7.91
CA VAL A 135 -2.39 9.58 7.23
C VAL A 135 -1.12 10.15 7.87
N LYS A 136 -0.19 9.27 8.26
CA LYS A 136 1.16 9.64 8.68
C LYS A 136 2.18 9.15 7.64
N GLN A 137 2.79 10.08 6.92
CA GLN A 137 3.91 9.80 6.03
C GLN A 137 5.22 9.72 6.81
N ILE A 138 5.98 8.67 6.55
CA ILE A 138 7.32 8.42 7.07
C ILE A 138 8.27 8.45 5.88
N PHE A 139 9.31 9.29 5.95
CA PHE A 139 10.35 9.35 4.93
C PHE A 139 11.62 8.69 5.47
N GLN A 140 11.84 7.44 5.08
CA GLN A 140 12.98 6.63 5.53
C GLN A 140 13.20 5.46 4.57
N ASP A 141 14.44 4.99 4.46
CA ASP A 141 14.73 3.72 3.81
C ASP A 141 14.11 2.56 4.60
N SER A 142 13.22 1.82 3.94
CA SER A 142 12.57 0.62 4.49
C SER A 142 13.53 -0.44 5.03
N MET A 143 14.75 -0.53 4.49
CA MET A 143 15.78 -1.47 4.96
C MET A 143 16.37 -1.08 6.32
N SER A 144 16.16 0.17 6.73
CA SER A 144 16.66 0.74 7.99
C SER A 144 15.54 1.04 9.00
N LEU A 145 14.28 0.82 8.62
CA LEU A 145 13.13 1.12 9.47
C LEU A 145 13.19 0.24 10.73
N ASP A 146 13.11 0.86 11.91
CA ASP A 146 12.90 0.14 13.16
C ASP A 146 11.40 -0.11 13.37
N PRO A 147 10.90 -1.36 13.21
CA PRO A 147 9.48 -1.66 13.35
C PRO A 147 9.01 -1.59 14.80
N SER A 148 9.91 -1.62 15.79
CA SER A 148 9.56 -1.58 17.22
C SER A 148 8.80 -0.30 17.60
N LEU A 149 9.10 0.79 16.89
CA LEU A 149 8.41 2.08 17.02
C LEU A 149 6.91 2.01 16.70
N TYR A 150 6.48 0.98 15.98
CA TYR A 150 5.11 0.80 15.51
C TYR A 150 4.43 -0.44 16.08
N GLU A 151 5.09 -1.26 16.91
CA GLU A 151 4.57 -2.55 17.40
C GLU A 151 3.19 -2.46 18.08
N LYS A 152 2.92 -1.36 18.80
CA LYS A 152 1.62 -1.15 19.46
C LYS A 152 0.50 -0.75 18.51
N LYS A 153 0.84 -0.35 17.28
CA LYS A 153 -0.10 0.08 16.24
C LYS A 153 -0.22 -0.95 15.11
N ILE A 154 0.90 -1.57 14.74
CA ILE A 154 1.00 -2.52 13.63
C ILE A 154 1.92 -3.66 14.05
N ARG A 155 1.40 -4.88 13.96
CA ARG A 155 2.19 -6.09 14.22
C ARG A 155 2.72 -6.63 12.90
N ILE A 156 3.93 -6.22 12.50
CA ILE A 156 4.61 -6.75 11.31
C ILE A 156 5.42 -7.98 11.74
N HIS A 157 5.06 -9.16 11.24
CA HIS A 157 5.85 -10.37 11.44
C HIS A 157 6.75 -10.56 10.21
N LEU A 158 7.93 -9.94 10.23
CA LEU A 158 8.96 -10.21 9.23
C LEU A 158 9.59 -11.58 9.56
N ARG A 159 9.55 -12.52 8.62
CA ARG A 159 10.16 -13.84 8.74
C ARG A 159 11.52 -13.86 8.08
#